data_AF-A0A0B4FNT7-F1
#
_entry.id   AF-A0A0B4FNT7-F1
#
_cell.length_a   1.000
_cell.length_b   1.000
_cell.length_c   1.000
_cell.angle_alpha   90.00
_cell.angle_beta   90.00
_cell.angle_gamma   90.00
#
_symmetry.space_group_name_H-M   'P 1'
#
loop_
_entity.id
_entity.type
_entity.pdbx_description
1 polymer ?
#
loop_
_entity_poly.entity_id
_entity_poly.type
_entity_poly.pdbx_seq_one_letter_code
_entity_poly.pdbx_strand_id
1 'polypeptide(L)' 'MEIFYHHIYEYQKGVRNLILHSTSRENLNLVRNKLTAENIAFLIYPLGKEKINIFFGDPECIAVIKKLEKFR' A
#
# COMPACT_ATOMS: atom_id res chain seq x y z
N MET A 1 7.02 4.75 10.79
CA MET A 1 7.40 3.67 9.84
C MET A 1 7.34 2.28 10.46
N GLU A 2 7.48 2.12 11.77
CA GLU A 2 7.33 0.81 12.45
C GLU A 2 6.02 0.10 12.12
N ILE A 3 4.90 0.82 12.15
CA ILE A 3 3.57 0.29 11.78
C ILE A 3 3.54 -0.22 10.33
N PHE A 4 4.21 0.46 9.40
CA PHE A 4 4.28 0.02 8.01
C PHE A 4 5.02 -1.32 7.87
N TYR A 5 6.14 -1.49 8.57
CA TYR A 5 6.85 -2.77 8.59
C TYR A 5 6.04 -3.88 9.27
N HIS A 6 5.30 -3.54 10.33
CA HIS A 6 4.38 -4.48 10.95
C HIS A 6 3.30 -4.97 9.98
N HIS A 7 2.74 -4.07 9.17
CA HIS A 7 1.77 -4.47 8.14
C HIS A 7 2.37 -5.36 7.05
N ILE A 8 3.61 -5.10 6.62
CA ILE A 8 4.32 -6.01 5.69
C ILE A 8 4.46 -7.39 6.32
N TYR A 9 4.82 -7.45 7.60
CA TYR A 9 4.93 -8.71 8.33
C TYR A 9 3.58 -9.44 8.41
N GLU A 10 2.49 -8.75 8.76
CA GLU A 10 1.14 -9.33 8.77
C GLU A 10 0.74 -9.90 7.39
N TYR A 11 1.04 -9.18 6.32
CA TYR A 11 0.80 -9.64 4.94
C TYR A 11 1.61 -10.90 4.62
N GLN A 12 2.92 -10.90 4.91
CA GLN A 12 3.80 -12.04 4.66
C GLN A 12 3.43 -13.28 5.48
N LYS A 13 2.79 -13.10 6.64
CA LYS A 13 2.25 -14.20 7.46
C LYS A 13 0.87 -14.66 7.02
N GLY A 14 0.26 -14.03 6.01
CA GLY A 14 -1.08 -14.37 5.52
C GLY A 14 -2.19 -13.96 6.47
N VAL A 15 -1.94 -13.02 7.40
CA VAL A 15 -2.96 -12.54 8.36
C VAL A 15 -3.97 -11.64 7.66
N ARG A 16 -3.51 -10.85 6.68
CA ARG A 16 -4.34 -9.91 5.91
C ARG A 16 -3.93 -9.92 4.45
N ASN A 17 -4.89 -10.01 3.54
CA ASN A 17 -4.64 -10.03 2.09
C ASN A 17 -4.64 -8.62 1.46
N LEU A 18 -5.19 -7.61 2.15
CA LEU A 18 -5.24 -6.24 1.68
C LEU A 18 -5.05 -5.29 2.87
N ILE A 19 -4.15 -4.32 2.71
CA ILE A 19 -3.82 -3.35 3.75
C ILE A 19 -3.90 -1.94 3.17
N LEU A 20 -4.49 -1.02 3.94
CA LEU A 20 -4.42 0.42 3.72
C LEU A 20 -3.47 1.01 4.77
N HIS A 21 -2.41 1.67 4.30
CA HIS A 21 -1.49 2.42 5.15
C HIS A 21 -1.46 3.89 4.72
N SER A 22 -1.65 4.81 5.68
CA SER A 22 -1.60 6.25 5.43
C SER A 22 -0.35 6.87 6.06
N THR A 23 0.38 7.69 5.31
CA THR A 23 1.63 8.33 5.77
C THR A 23 1.85 9.68 5.08
N SER A 24 2.83 10.45 5.55
CA SER A 24 3.38 11.62 4.85
C SER A 24 3.90 11.23 3.47
N ARG A 25 3.75 12.14 2.49
CA ARG A 25 4.27 12.03 1.12
C ARG A 25 5.80 11.94 1.09
N GLU A 26 6.49 12.47 2.10
CA GLU A 26 7.95 12.35 2.24
C GLU A 26 8.42 10.89 2.29
N ASN A 27 7.59 9.99 2.83
CA ASN A 27 7.89 8.56 2.92
C ASN A 27 7.62 7.80 1.60
N LEU A 28 7.17 8.46 0.54
CA LEU A 28 6.76 7.83 -0.72
C LEU A 28 7.85 6.92 -1.31
N ASN A 29 9.07 7.44 -1.42
CA ASN A 29 10.18 6.70 -2.02
C ASN A 29 10.56 5.49 -1.17
N LEU A 30 10.56 5.64 0.16
CA LEU A 30 10.83 4.54 1.08
C LEU A 30 9.79 3.42 0.93
N VAL A 31 8.51 3.78 0.98
CA VAL A 31 7.40 2.80 0.86
C VAL A 31 7.44 2.10 -0.50
N ARG A 32 7.59 2.85 -1.60
CA ARG A 32 7.68 2.30 -2.95
C ARG A 32 8.84 1.32 -3.07
N ASN A 33 10.05 1.73 -2.68
CA ASN A 33 11.24 0.89 -2.79
C ASN A 33 11.09 -0.40 -1.96
N LYS A 34 10.54 -0.31 -0.75
CA LYS A 34 10.33 -1.47 0.10
C LYS A 34 9.31 -2.45 -0.50
N LEU A 35 8.14 -1.98 -0.93
CA LEU A 35 7.10 -2.86 -1.51
C LEU A 35 7.57 -3.49 -2.82
N THR A 36 8.29 -2.75 -3.66
CA THR A 36 8.89 -3.29 -4.88
C THR A 36 9.96 -4.35 -4.58
N ALA A 37 10.83 -4.12 -3.59
CA ALA A 37 11.86 -5.09 -3.20
C ALA A 37 11.28 -6.40 -2.65
N GLU A 38 10.14 -6.32 -1.95
CA GLU A 38 9.41 -7.48 -1.42
C GLU A 38 8.46 -8.11 -2.46
N ASN A 39 8.40 -7.58 -3.69
CA ASN A 39 7.49 -8.00 -4.75
C ASN A 39 6.01 -8.01 -4.34
N ILE A 40 5.59 -7.01 -3.57
CA ILE A 40 4.21 -6.87 -3.07
C ILE A 40 3.45 -5.93 -4.02
N ALA A 41 2.24 -6.30 -4.45
CA ALA A 41 1.42 -5.44 -5.29
C ALA A 41 0.88 -4.25 -4.48
N PHE A 42 0.85 -3.05 -5.07
CA PHE A 42 0.38 -1.85 -4.39
C PHE A 42 -0.19 -0.77 -5.32
N LEU A 43 -0.95 0.15 -4.73
CA LEU A 43 -1.47 1.39 -5.31
C LEU A 43 -1.23 2.53 -4.34
N ILE A 44 -0.88 3.71 -4.87
CA ILE A 44 -0.62 4.90 -4.06
C ILE A 44 -1.56 6.01 -4.51
N TYR A 45 -2.27 6.57 -3.55
CA TYR A 45 -3.21 7.66 -3.77
C TYR A 45 -2.82 8.91 -2.99
N PRO A 46 -2.76 10.08 -3.65
CA PRO A 46 -2.54 11.33 -2.97
C PRO A 46 -3.76 11.66 -2.08
N LEU A 47 -3.52 11.94 -0.80
CA LEU A 47 -4.53 12.45 0.13
C LEU A 47 -4.20 13.92 0.43
N GLY A 48 -4.56 14.79 -0.53
CA GLY A 48 -4.14 16.19 -0.53
C GLY A 48 -2.63 16.36 -0.78
N LYS A 49 -2.06 17.45 -0.26
CA LYS A 49 -0.65 17.86 -0.51
C LYS A 49 0.39 17.14 0.34
N GLU A 50 0.03 16.76 1.56
CA GLU A 50 1.02 16.24 2.53
C GLU A 50 0.92 14.74 2.78
N LYS A 51 -0.23 14.13 2.54
CA LYS A 51 -0.47 12.72 2.87
C LYS A 51 -0.68 11.87 1.62
N ILE A 52 -0.42 10.58 1.78
CA ILE A 52 -0.68 9.54 0.80
C ILE A 52 -1.34 8.34 1.49
N ASN A 53 -2.22 7.68 0.77
CA ASN A 53 -2.75 6.36 1.09
C ASN A 53 -2.04 5.33 0.21
N ILE A 54 -1.56 4.25 0.81
CA ILE A 54 -0.97 3.11 0.10
C ILE A 54 -1.84 1.90 0.37
N PHE A 55 -2.47 1.38 -0.68
CA PHE A 55 -3.06 0.05 -0.66
C PHE A 55 -2.00 -0.94 -1.09
N PHE A 56 -1.79 -2.02 -0.34
CA PHE A 56 -0.88 -3.08 -0.76
C PHE A 56 -1.36 -4.45 -0.26
N GLY A 57 -0.93 -5.50 -0.95
CA GLY A 57 -1.26 -6.88 -0.62
C GLY A 57 -1.41 -7.76 -1.85
N ASP A 58 -2.43 -8.61 -1.82
CA ASP A 58 -2.72 -9.60 -2.86
C ASP A 58 -3.00 -8.89 -4.21
N PRO A 59 -2.35 -9.31 -5.31
CA PRO A 59 -2.54 -8.72 -6.64
C PRO A 59 -3.99 -8.65 -7.10
N GLU A 60 -4.83 -9.64 -6.79
CA GLU A 60 -6.25 -9.65 -7.16
C GLU A 60 -7.02 -8.57 -6.41
N CYS A 61 -6.77 -8.42 -5.10
CA CYS A 61 -7.35 -7.37 -4.29
C CYS A 61 -6.97 -5.99 -4.84
N ILE A 62 -5.70 -5.80 -5.17
CA ILE A 62 -5.19 -4.55 -5.75
C ILE A 62 -5.82 -4.27 -7.13
N ALA A 63 -5.98 -5.29 -7.97
CA ALA A 63 -6.63 -5.15 -9.26
C ALA A 63 -8.10 -4.71 -9.13
N VAL A 64 -8.82 -5.20 -8.12
CA VAL A 64 -10.21 -4.77 -7.82
C VAL A 64 -10.23 -3.29 -7.41
N ILE A 65 -9.38 -2.86 -6.47
CA ILE A 65 -9.33 -1.45 -6.05
C ILE A 65 -9.05 -0.52 -7.24
N LYS A 66 -8.08 -0.88 -8.09
CA LYS A 66 -7.76 -0.12 -9.31
C LYS A 66 -8.94 0.00 -10.27
N LYS A 67 -9.81 -1.02 -10.35
CA LYS A 67 -11.03 -0.99 -11.17
C LYS A 67 -12.09 -0.08 -10.55
N LEU A 68 -12.30 -0.17 -9.24
CA LEU A 68 -13.30 0.63 -8.53
C LEU A 68 -13.07 2.14 -8.67
N GLU A 69 -11.81 2.57 -8.70
CA GLU A 69 -11.49 3.97 -8.92
C GLU A 69 -11.87 4.51 -10.28
N LYS A 70 -11.89 3.68 -11.33
CA LYS A 70 -12.29 4.13 -12.67
C LYS A 70 -13.77 4.53 -12.75
N PHE A 71 -14.55 4.25 -11.70
CA PHE A 71 -15.96 4.60 -11.61
C PHE A 71 -16.23 5.82 -10.70
N ARG A 72 -15.18 6.50 -10.19
CA ARG A 72 -15.29 7.78 -9.47
C ARG A 72 -14.82 8.93 -10.36
#